data_AF-A0A962A606-F1
#
_entry.id   AF-A0A962A606-F1
#
_cell.length_a   1.000
_cell.length_b   1.000
_cell.length_c   1.000
_cell.angle_alpha   90.00
_cell.angle_beta   90.00
_cell.angle_gamma   90.00
#
_symmetry.space_group_name_H-M   'P 1'
#
loop_
_entity.id
_entity.type
_entity.pdbx_description
1 polymer ?
#
loop_
_entity_poly.entity_id
_entity_poly.type
_entity_poly.pdbx_seq_one_letter_code
_entity_poly.pdbx_strand_id
1 'polypeptide(L)'
;MDIDLLFTESSEAGLICSENTVKKVIGAVLDTKSGILTLEYADSDFMETNIPVDPEHFPALDQTQQLHIGAVKDGHIAQAYQIPLMFQDDPYRGEVLARARQHPNPLQAFEFFVKHCVRGQPVFRDDLGDESTMGCILGDAVPSSLQFAPHLARRHALEAKPQATPSGLGPSGPGLGSGGGSVSRSQPPKKSD
;
A
#
# COMPACT_ATOMS: atom_id res chain seq x y z
N MET A 1 11.75 -4.50 -17.94
CA MET A 1 10.72 -4.10 -16.94
C MET A 1 9.65 -3.25 -17.58
N ASP A 2 8.38 -3.53 -17.29
CA ASP A 2 7.26 -2.68 -17.71
C ASP A 2 6.53 -2.16 -16.48
N ILE A 3 5.92 -0.97 -16.58
CA ILE A 3 5.16 -0.34 -15.49
C ILE A 3 3.85 0.25 -16.01
N ASP A 4 2.77 -0.07 -15.31
CA ASP A 4 1.45 0.51 -15.51
C ASP A 4 1.00 1.30 -14.29
N LEU A 5 0.35 2.43 -14.56
CA LEU A 5 -0.38 3.20 -13.58
C LEU A 5 -1.84 2.77 -13.57
N LEU A 6 -2.30 2.21 -12.46
CA LEU A 6 -3.66 1.71 -12.29
C LEU A 6 -4.45 2.59 -11.32
N PHE A 7 -5.76 2.60 -11.53
CA PHE A 7 -6.70 3.38 -10.73
C PHE A 7 -7.90 2.54 -10.29
N THR A 8 -8.34 2.76 -9.05
CA THR A 8 -9.64 2.28 -8.55
C THR A 8 -10.77 3.26 -8.92
N GLU A 9 -12.01 2.86 -8.69
CA GLU A 9 -13.17 3.77 -8.79
C GLU A 9 -13.10 4.91 -7.76
N SER A 10 -12.52 4.65 -6.59
CA SER A 10 -12.34 5.62 -5.50
C SER A 10 -11.14 6.55 -5.69
N SER A 11 -10.54 6.57 -6.88
CA SER A 11 -9.36 7.39 -7.21
C SER A 11 -8.12 7.08 -6.39
N GLU A 12 -7.98 5.86 -5.87
CA GLU A 12 -6.68 5.37 -5.43
C GLU A 12 -5.84 5.00 -6.66
N ALA A 13 -4.54 5.25 -6.60
CA ALA A 13 -3.63 4.97 -7.70
C ALA A 13 -2.41 4.15 -7.25
N GLY A 14 -1.81 3.46 -8.20
CA GLY A 14 -0.61 2.67 -7.96
C GLY A 14 0.09 2.22 -9.22
N LEU A 15 1.39 1.95 -9.07
CA LEU A 15 2.23 1.41 -10.13
C LEU A 15 2.39 -0.10 -9.96
N ILE A 16 2.07 -0.83 -11.01
CA ILE A 16 2.28 -2.27 -11.11
C ILE A 16 3.41 -2.53 -12.10
N CYS A 17 4.44 -3.23 -11.62
CA CYS A 17 5.58 -3.64 -12.42
C CYS A 17 5.44 -5.11 -12.85
N SER A 18 5.90 -5.43 -14.07
CA SER A 18 5.97 -6.82 -14.56
C SER A 18 7.06 -7.67 -13.88
N GLU A 19 7.96 -7.02 -13.15
CA GLU A 19 9.02 -7.64 -12.37
C GLU A 19 9.34 -6.82 -11.12
N ASN A 20 10.08 -7.41 -10.18
CA ASN A 20 10.50 -6.70 -8.98
C ASN A 20 11.42 -5.54 -9.36
N THR A 21 11.23 -4.38 -8.73
CA THR A 21 12.12 -3.25 -8.91
C THR A 21 13.51 -3.61 -8.38
N VAL A 22 14.55 -3.37 -9.18
CA VAL A 22 15.95 -3.66 -8.79
C VAL A 22 16.33 -2.89 -7.53
N LYS A 23 15.86 -1.64 -7.43
CA LYS A 23 15.99 -0.77 -6.26
C LYS A 23 14.61 -0.47 -5.70
N LYS A 24 14.52 -0.28 -4.38
CA LYS A 24 13.27 0.13 -3.75
C LYS A 24 12.98 1.59 -4.09
N VAL A 25 11.89 1.83 -4.80
CA VAL A 25 11.36 3.19 -5.01
C VAL A 25 10.94 3.76 -3.67
N ILE A 26 11.27 5.02 -3.38
CA ILE A 26 10.96 5.71 -2.13
C ILE A 26 9.99 6.88 -2.31
N GLY A 27 9.79 7.35 -3.54
CA GLY A 27 8.91 8.46 -3.89
C GLY A 27 8.67 8.49 -5.39
N ALA A 28 7.60 9.17 -5.78
CA ALA A 28 7.33 9.49 -7.18
C ALA A 28 7.04 10.99 -7.31
N VAL A 29 7.52 11.60 -8.40
CA VAL A 29 7.29 13.00 -8.73
C VAL A 29 6.59 13.07 -10.08
N LEU A 30 5.42 13.70 -10.15
CA LEU A 30 4.73 13.97 -11.40
C LEU A 30 5.00 15.41 -11.83
N ASP A 31 5.52 15.58 -13.04
CA ASP A 31 5.49 16.85 -13.75
C ASP A 31 4.21 16.97 -14.56
N THR A 32 3.26 17.78 -14.08
CA THR A 32 1.96 17.97 -14.73
C THR A 32 2.05 18.68 -16.08
N LYS A 33 3.17 19.32 -16.42
CA LYS A 33 3.35 19.97 -17.71
C LYS A 33 3.70 18.99 -18.81
N SER A 34 4.59 18.04 -18.51
CA SER A 34 5.04 17.03 -19.45
C SER A 34 4.27 15.70 -19.33
N GLY A 35 3.60 15.48 -18.21
CA GLY A 35 2.98 14.20 -17.84
C GLY A 35 4.00 13.14 -17.39
N ILE A 36 5.28 13.49 -17.26
CA ILE A 36 6.33 12.53 -16.91
C ILE A 36 6.29 12.25 -15.40
N LEU A 37 6.30 10.97 -15.05
CA LEU A 37 6.43 10.48 -13.69
C LEU A 37 7.88 10.04 -13.45
N THR A 38 8.48 10.54 -12.39
CA THR A 38 9.86 10.20 -12.00
C THR A 38 9.84 9.38 -10.72
N LEU A 39 10.41 8.18 -10.75
CA LEU A 39 10.56 7.32 -9.58
C LEU A 39 11.91 7.59 -8.91
N GLU A 40 11.88 7.91 -7.62
CA GLU A 40 13.07 8.21 -6.84
C GLU A 40 13.51 6.99 -6.02
N TYR A 41 14.83 6.75 -5.97
CA TYR A 41 15.43 5.67 -5.19
C TYR A 41 16.19 6.20 -3.96
N ALA A 42 16.42 5.33 -2.99
CA ALA A 42 17.06 5.71 -1.72
C ALA A 42 18.52 6.18 -1.85
N ASP A 43 19.19 5.85 -2.96
CA ASP A 43 20.56 6.23 -3.29
C ASP A 43 20.66 7.52 -4.11
N SER A 44 19.59 8.32 -4.14
CA SER A 44 19.46 9.55 -4.95
C SER A 44 19.51 9.32 -6.47
N ASP A 45 19.41 8.06 -6.90
CA ASP A 45 19.17 7.71 -8.29
C ASP A 45 17.67 7.87 -8.62
N PHE A 46 17.35 7.94 -9.91
CA PHE A 46 15.96 8.06 -10.35
C PHE A 46 15.73 7.38 -11.70
N MET A 47 14.45 7.15 -12.01
CA MET A 47 14.01 6.64 -13.30
C MET A 47 12.82 7.47 -13.78
N GLU A 48 12.96 8.05 -14.97
CA GLU A 48 11.85 8.72 -15.65
C GLU A 48 11.03 7.70 -16.44
N THR A 49 9.71 7.79 -16.34
CA THR A 49 8.79 7.01 -17.16
C THR A 49 8.86 7.47 -18.61
N ASN A 50 8.81 6.55 -19.58
CA ASN A 50 8.94 6.89 -21.01
C ASN A 50 7.61 7.09 -21.74
N ILE A 51 6.49 6.89 -21.07
CA ILE A 51 5.14 7.20 -21.56
C ILE A 51 4.52 8.24 -20.61
N PRO A 52 4.10 9.41 -21.12
CA PRO A 52 3.45 10.43 -20.30
C PRO A 52 2.10 9.96 -19.75
N VAL A 53 1.83 10.30 -18.50
CA VAL A 53 0.50 10.12 -17.89
C VAL A 53 -0.49 11.07 -18.56
N ASP A 54 -1.65 10.53 -18.94
CA ASP A 54 -2.68 11.33 -19.60
C ASP A 54 -3.27 12.37 -18.63
N PRO A 55 -3.48 13.62 -19.07
CA PRO A 55 -4.00 14.69 -18.20
C PRO A 55 -5.36 14.40 -17.57
N GLU A 56 -6.16 13.51 -18.17
CA GLU A 56 -7.42 13.05 -17.59
C GLU A 56 -7.27 12.33 -16.24
N HIS A 57 -6.08 11.80 -15.95
CA HIS A 57 -5.77 11.11 -14.71
C HIS A 57 -5.25 12.03 -13.60
N PHE A 58 -4.84 13.26 -13.92
CA PHE A 58 -4.29 14.19 -12.93
C PHE A 58 -5.25 14.50 -11.77
N PRO A 59 -6.58 14.67 -11.99
CA PRO A 59 -7.51 14.87 -10.88
C PRO A 59 -7.58 13.70 -9.89
N ALA A 60 -7.40 12.46 -10.36
CA ALA A 60 -7.36 11.28 -9.50
C ALA A 60 -6.02 11.20 -8.74
N LEU A 61 -4.92 11.51 -9.42
CA LEU A 61 -3.59 11.57 -8.81
C LEU A 61 -3.49 12.68 -7.77
N ASP A 62 -4.17 13.81 -7.96
CA ASP A 62 -4.20 14.92 -6.99
C ASP A 62 -4.87 14.54 -5.66
N GLN A 63 -5.79 13.56 -5.70
CA GLN A 63 -6.43 13.01 -4.51
C GLN A 63 -5.59 11.88 -3.87
N THR A 64 -4.61 11.36 -4.60
CA THR A 64 -3.77 10.25 -4.16
C THR A 64 -2.55 10.76 -3.39
N GLN A 65 -2.58 10.60 -2.07
CA GLN A 65 -1.43 10.97 -1.24
C GLN A 65 -0.27 9.96 -1.31
N GLN A 66 -0.60 8.69 -1.58
CA GLN A 66 0.39 7.61 -1.66
C GLN A 66 0.06 6.71 -2.84
N LEU A 67 1.06 6.43 -3.65
CA LEU A 67 0.96 5.40 -4.67
C LEU A 67 1.22 4.03 -4.06
N HIS A 68 0.35 3.09 -4.39
CA HIS A 68 0.65 1.68 -4.23
C HIS A 68 1.76 1.28 -5.21
N ILE A 69 2.79 0.59 -4.74
CA ILE A 69 3.81 -0.02 -5.60
C ILE A 69 3.69 -1.52 -5.46
N GLY A 70 3.54 -2.22 -6.57
CA GLY A 70 3.55 -3.67 -6.61
C GLY A 70 4.32 -4.23 -7.78
N ALA A 71 4.79 -5.46 -7.63
CA ALA A 71 5.31 -6.25 -8.72
C ALA A 71 4.50 -7.54 -8.84
N VAL A 72 4.01 -7.83 -10.04
CA VAL A 72 3.35 -9.09 -10.36
C VAL A 72 4.30 -9.91 -11.21
N LYS A 73 4.73 -11.05 -10.67
CA LYS A 73 5.66 -11.96 -11.33
C LYS A 73 5.09 -13.38 -11.27
N ASP A 74 5.07 -14.07 -12.41
CA ASP A 74 4.57 -15.43 -12.54
C ASP A 74 3.15 -15.61 -11.94
N GLY A 75 2.27 -14.62 -12.13
CA GLY A 75 0.90 -14.60 -11.59
C GLY A 75 0.78 -14.31 -10.09
N HIS A 76 1.86 -13.93 -9.41
CA HIS A 76 1.88 -13.67 -7.98
C HIS A 76 2.34 -12.25 -7.66
N ILE A 77 1.79 -11.68 -6.60
CA ILE A 77 2.29 -10.41 -6.03
C ILE A 77 3.61 -10.73 -5.32
N ALA A 78 4.72 -10.30 -5.91
CA ALA A 78 6.07 -10.57 -5.45
C ALA A 78 6.64 -9.46 -4.56
N GLN A 79 6.13 -8.24 -4.73
CA GLN A 79 6.48 -7.03 -3.98
C GLN A 79 5.22 -6.17 -3.83
N ALA A 80 5.03 -5.54 -2.66
CA ALA A 80 3.92 -4.63 -2.41
C ALA A 80 4.26 -3.66 -1.24
N TYR A 81 4.10 -2.36 -1.46
CA TYR A 81 4.31 -1.29 -0.47
C TYR A 81 3.69 0.03 -0.97
N GLN A 82 3.87 1.12 -0.22
CA GLN A 82 3.38 2.45 -0.60
C GLN A 82 4.51 3.48 -0.60
N ILE A 83 4.44 4.45 -1.50
CA ILE A 83 5.34 5.60 -1.62
C ILE A 83 4.55 6.90 -1.70
N PRO A 84 5.09 8.04 -1.25
CA PRO A 84 4.49 9.34 -1.53
C PRO A 84 4.52 9.66 -3.03
N LEU A 85 3.47 10.33 -3.49
CA LEU A 85 3.41 10.98 -4.80
C LEU A 85 3.49 12.49 -4.59
N MET A 86 4.43 13.15 -5.25
CA MET A 86 4.63 14.60 -5.22
C MET A 86 4.37 15.21 -6.58
N PHE A 87 4.02 16.49 -6.60
CA PHE A 87 3.77 17.26 -7.81
C PHE A 87 4.90 18.27 -7.98
N GLN A 88 5.61 18.25 -9.11
CA GLN A 88 6.76 19.11 -9.35
C GLN A 88 6.38 20.61 -9.38
N ASP A 89 5.16 20.91 -9.79
CA ASP A 89 4.62 22.25 -9.94
C ASP A 89 4.08 22.88 -8.64
N ASP A 90 3.92 22.10 -7.56
CA ASP A 90 3.38 22.59 -6.29
C ASP A 90 4.18 22.09 -5.07
N PRO A 91 5.09 22.92 -4.52
CA PRO A 91 5.87 22.56 -3.34
C PRO A 91 5.02 22.49 -2.05
N TYR A 92 3.86 23.15 -1.99
CA TYR A 92 2.99 23.14 -0.82
C TYR A 92 2.12 21.86 -0.73
N ARG A 93 1.78 21.25 -1.88
CA ARG A 93 1.22 19.90 -1.91
C ARG A 93 2.17 18.90 -1.25
N GLY A 94 3.48 19.03 -1.50
CA GLY A 94 4.54 18.22 -0.87
C GLY A 94 4.57 18.30 0.66
N GLU A 95 4.26 19.46 1.25
CA GLU A 95 4.23 19.63 2.72
C GLU A 95 3.05 18.90 3.40
N VAL A 96 1.92 18.79 2.70
CA VAL A 96 0.76 17.99 3.14
C VAL A 96 1.07 16.49 3.05
N LEU A 97 1.79 16.08 2.02
CA LEU A 97 2.23 14.71 1.77
C LEU A 97 3.29 14.20 2.76
N ALA A 98 4.20 15.06 3.23
CA ALA A 98 5.16 14.69 4.29
C ALA A 98 4.47 14.26 5.61
N ARG A 99 3.17 14.58 5.76
CA ARG A 99 2.34 14.15 6.90
C ARG A 99 1.49 12.90 6.59
N ALA A 100 1.47 12.44 5.34
CA ALA A 100 0.74 11.24 4.94
C ALA A 100 1.37 10.02 5.62
N ARG A 101 0.64 9.47 6.60
CA ARG A 101 1.08 8.27 7.33
C ARG A 101 1.00 7.08 6.39
N GLN A 102 2.06 6.28 6.31
CA GLN A 102 2.01 4.99 5.64
C GLN A 102 0.88 4.16 6.25
N HIS A 103 0.14 3.43 5.40
CA HIS A 103 -0.91 2.55 5.91
C HIS A 103 -0.27 1.51 6.85
N PRO A 104 -0.85 1.26 8.05
CA PRO A 104 -0.26 0.32 9.00
C PRO A 104 -0.18 -1.12 8.46
N ASN A 105 -1.09 -1.44 7.53
CA ASN A 105 -1.17 -2.73 6.84
C ASN A 105 -1.02 -2.52 5.31
N PRO A 106 0.20 -2.28 4.80
CA PRO A 106 0.42 -1.92 3.41
C PRO A 106 0.13 -3.08 2.44
N LEU A 107 0.31 -4.34 2.86
CA LEU A 107 -0.01 -5.49 2.01
C LEU A 107 -1.52 -5.66 1.87
N GLN A 108 -2.26 -5.52 2.98
CA GLN A 108 -3.71 -5.59 2.95
C GLN A 108 -4.32 -4.46 2.10
N ALA A 109 -3.78 -3.24 2.23
CA ALA A 109 -4.19 -2.11 1.42
C ALA A 109 -3.88 -2.35 -0.06
N PHE A 110 -2.69 -2.90 -0.37
CA PHE A 110 -2.34 -3.25 -1.75
C PHE A 110 -3.23 -4.35 -2.35
N GLU A 111 -3.58 -5.39 -1.58
CA GLU A 111 -4.50 -6.43 -2.03
C GLU A 111 -5.88 -5.85 -2.35
N PHE A 112 -6.38 -4.95 -1.49
CA PHE A 112 -7.62 -4.24 -1.76
C PHE A 112 -7.50 -3.41 -3.05
N PHE A 113 -6.47 -2.57 -3.16
CA PHE A 113 -6.20 -1.74 -4.32
C PHE A 113 -6.20 -2.53 -5.63
N VAL A 114 -5.35 -3.57 -5.73
CA VAL A 114 -5.16 -4.31 -6.99
C VAL A 114 -6.44 -5.02 -7.43
N LYS A 115 -7.26 -5.49 -6.48
CA LYS A 115 -8.53 -6.17 -6.76
C LYS A 115 -9.66 -5.24 -7.20
N HIS A 116 -9.52 -3.93 -6.96
CA HIS A 116 -10.52 -2.91 -7.31
C HIS A 116 -10.04 -1.95 -8.40
N CYS A 117 -8.91 -2.25 -9.05
CA CYS A 117 -8.45 -1.50 -10.20
C CYS A 117 -9.41 -1.69 -11.38
N VAL A 118 -9.88 -0.58 -11.95
CA VAL A 118 -10.85 -0.56 -13.07
C VAL A 118 -10.31 0.13 -14.31
N ARG A 119 -9.23 0.89 -14.18
CA ARG A 119 -8.56 1.61 -15.26
C ARG A 119 -7.05 1.48 -15.12
N GLY A 120 -6.35 1.56 -16.23
CA GLY A 120 -4.89 1.50 -16.26
C GLY A 120 -4.32 2.17 -17.50
N GLN A 121 -3.14 2.74 -17.35
CA GLN A 121 -2.35 3.35 -18.42
C GLN A 121 -0.91 2.85 -18.35
N PRO A 122 -0.29 2.44 -19.47
CA PRO A 122 1.14 2.19 -19.51
C PRO A 122 1.91 3.48 -19.26
N VAL A 123 2.90 3.44 -18.36
CA VAL A 123 3.79 4.58 -18.08
C VAL A 123 5.25 4.25 -18.41
N PHE A 124 5.64 2.99 -18.36
CA PHE A 124 6.98 2.57 -18.77
C PHE A 124 6.94 1.27 -19.56
N ARG A 125 7.68 1.22 -20.67
CA ARG A 125 7.97 -0.01 -21.43
C ARG A 125 9.45 -0.11 -21.73
N ASP A 126 10.03 -1.28 -21.53
CA ASP A 126 11.46 -1.49 -21.81
C ASP A 126 11.75 -1.42 -23.31
N ASP A 127 10.85 -2.00 -24.11
CA ASP A 127 10.90 -1.98 -25.58
C ASP A 127 9.61 -1.38 -26.16
N LEU A 128 9.68 -0.12 -26.58
CA LEU A 128 8.58 0.59 -27.25
C LEU A 128 8.30 0.08 -28.67
N GLY A 129 9.15 -0.77 -29.23
CA GLY A 129 8.94 -1.41 -30.53
C GLY A 129 8.13 -2.70 -30.45
N ASP A 130 7.93 -3.25 -29.26
CA ASP A 130 7.22 -4.51 -29.06
C ASP A 130 5.72 -4.26 -28.84
N GLU A 131 4.92 -4.46 -29.90
CA GLU A 131 3.45 -4.32 -29.83
C GLU A 131 2.79 -5.29 -28.85
N SER A 132 3.46 -6.40 -28.48
CA SER A 132 2.91 -7.39 -27.55
C SER A 132 2.92 -6.93 -26.08
N THR A 133 3.79 -5.99 -25.73
CA THR A 133 3.90 -5.44 -24.36
C THR A 133 3.10 -4.14 -24.20
N MET A 134 2.54 -3.60 -25.28
CA MET A 134 1.76 -2.35 -25.26
C MET A 134 0.44 -2.44 -24.48
N GLY A 135 -0.05 -3.66 -24.23
CA GLY A 135 -1.21 -3.89 -23.36
C GLY A 135 -0.91 -3.67 -21.87
N CYS A 136 -1.95 -3.70 -21.03
CA CYS A 136 -1.80 -3.66 -19.58
C CYS A 136 -1.03 -4.90 -19.09
N ILE A 137 -0.09 -4.73 -18.15
CA ILE A 137 0.75 -5.76 -17.53
C ILE A 137 -0.08 -6.81 -16.79
N LEU A 138 -1.22 -6.41 -16.24
CA LEU A 138 -2.15 -7.37 -15.67
C LEU A 138 -2.76 -8.30 -16.73
N GLY A 139 -2.67 -7.96 -18.02
CA GLY A 139 -3.03 -8.83 -19.14
C GLY A 139 -4.41 -9.47 -18.97
N ASP A 140 -4.46 -10.80 -19.17
CA ASP A 140 -5.63 -11.66 -18.89
C ASP A 140 -5.72 -12.10 -17.42
N ALA A 141 -4.76 -11.74 -16.57
CA ALA A 141 -4.79 -12.12 -15.17
C ALA A 141 -5.93 -11.36 -14.48
N VAL A 142 -6.95 -12.10 -14.05
CA VAL A 142 -8.07 -11.51 -13.32
C VAL A 142 -7.50 -10.97 -12.00
N PRO A 143 -7.58 -9.66 -11.70
CA PRO A 143 -6.93 -9.10 -10.50
C PRO A 143 -7.42 -9.74 -9.20
N SER A 144 -8.66 -10.24 -9.19
CA SER A 144 -9.26 -10.99 -8.08
C SER A 144 -8.58 -12.34 -7.80
N SER A 145 -7.89 -12.91 -8.79
CA SER A 145 -7.19 -14.20 -8.69
C SER A 145 -5.75 -14.08 -8.20
N LEU A 146 -5.18 -12.87 -8.17
CA LEU A 146 -3.81 -12.64 -7.72
C LEU A 146 -3.63 -13.02 -6.25
N GLN A 147 -2.56 -13.76 -5.97
CA GLN A 147 -2.16 -14.16 -4.63
C GLN A 147 -0.77 -13.64 -4.32
N PHE A 148 -0.51 -13.37 -3.03
CA PHE A 148 0.84 -13.06 -2.58
C PHE A 148 1.77 -14.25 -2.74
N ALA A 149 2.99 -13.98 -3.19
CA ALA A 149 4.06 -14.96 -3.13
C ALA A 149 4.30 -15.43 -1.67
N PRO A 150 4.79 -16.66 -1.43
CA PRO A 150 4.81 -17.27 -0.09
C PRO A 150 5.51 -16.45 1.01
N HIS A 151 6.53 -15.66 0.66
CA HIS A 151 7.21 -14.76 1.60
C HIS A 151 6.34 -13.58 2.03
N LEU A 152 5.57 -12.99 1.12
CA LEU A 152 4.61 -11.93 1.43
C LEU A 152 3.35 -12.46 2.08
N ALA A 153 2.86 -13.64 1.70
CA ALA A 153 1.67 -14.25 2.28
C ALA A 153 1.77 -14.42 3.80
N ARG A 154 2.96 -14.81 4.31
CA ARG A 154 3.22 -14.89 5.75
C ARG A 154 3.12 -13.53 6.44
N ARG A 155 3.63 -12.47 5.82
CA ARG A 155 3.55 -11.10 6.37
C ARG A 155 2.12 -10.57 6.30
N HIS A 156 1.44 -10.78 5.17
CA HIS A 156 0.04 -10.41 5.00
C HIS A 156 -0.86 -11.07 6.05
N ALA A 157 -0.65 -12.36 6.34
CA ALA A 157 -1.38 -13.07 7.39
C ALA A 157 -1.11 -12.52 8.81
N LEU A 158 0.00 -11.81 9.02
CA LEU A 158 0.26 -11.10 10.29
C LEU A 158 -0.42 -9.73 10.33
N GLU A 159 -0.48 -9.02 9.20
CA GLU A 159 -1.21 -7.75 9.06
C GLU A 159 -2.74 -7.94 9.20
N ALA A 160 -3.26 -9.07 8.73
CA ALA A 160 -4.68 -9.43 8.82
C ALA A 160 -5.12 -9.92 10.21
N LYS A 161 -4.19 -10.18 11.14
CA LYS A 161 -4.57 -10.60 12.50
C LYS A 161 -5.19 -9.41 13.23
N PRO A 162 -6.35 -9.57 13.88
CA PRO A 162 -6.88 -8.54 14.75
C PRO A 162 -5.80 -8.16 15.77
N GLN A 163 -5.40 -6.90 15.82
CA GLN A 163 -4.59 -6.41 16.93
C GLN A 163 -5.42 -6.69 18.18
N ALA A 164 -4.95 -7.62 19.02
CA ALA A 164 -5.51 -7.81 20.34
C ALA A 164 -5.46 -6.45 21.01
N THR A 165 -6.64 -5.87 21.25
CA THR A 165 -6.77 -4.65 22.05
C THR A 165 -5.97 -4.87 23.32
N PRO A 166 -5.08 -3.93 23.74
CA PRO A 166 -4.48 -4.02 25.05
C PRO A 166 -5.64 -4.15 26.02
N SER A 167 -5.71 -5.29 26.71
CA SER A 167 -6.74 -5.58 27.67
C SER A 167 -6.78 -4.43 28.66
N GLY A 168 -7.74 -3.51 28.47
CA GLY A 168 -8.19 -2.66 29.54
C GLY A 168 -8.53 -3.57 30.71
N LEU A 169 -8.02 -3.21 31.89
CA LEU A 169 -8.27 -3.90 33.15
C LEU A 169 -9.73 -4.34 33.26
N GLY A 170 -9.98 -5.63 33.11
CA GLY A 170 -11.29 -6.22 33.43
C GLY A 170 -11.54 -7.57 32.79
N PRO A 171 -11.55 -8.66 33.56
CA PRO A 171 -12.32 -9.84 33.24
C PRO A 171 -13.61 -9.82 34.05
N SER A 172 -14.74 -9.67 33.38
CA SER A 172 -16.03 -10.16 33.89
C SER A 172 -16.68 -10.97 32.80
N GLY A 173 -16.11 -12.16 32.56
CA GLY A 173 -16.82 -13.21 31.85
C GLY A 173 -17.95 -13.77 32.73
N PRO A 174 -19.08 -14.22 32.17
CA PRO A 174 -20.11 -14.90 32.93
C PRO A 174 -19.57 -16.27 33.41
N GLY A 175 -19.24 -16.35 34.69
CA GLY A 175 -18.80 -17.59 35.34
C GLY A 175 -19.98 -18.51 35.62
N LEU A 176 -20.00 -19.67 34.96
CA LEU A 176 -20.72 -20.85 35.43
C LEU A 176 -20.04 -21.32 36.73
N GLY A 177 -20.80 -21.29 37.82
CA GLY A 177 -20.31 -21.58 39.16
C GLY A 177 -20.04 -23.06 39.42
N SER A 178 -19.11 -23.32 40.35
CA SER A 178 -19.19 -24.44 41.30
C SER A 178 -18.12 -24.27 42.39
N GLY A 179 -18.57 -24.26 43.64
CA GLY A 179 -17.83 -24.89 44.73
C GLY A 179 -16.88 -24.04 45.59
N GLY A 180 -17.40 -23.57 46.73
CA GLY A 180 -16.80 -23.90 48.03
C GLY A 180 -15.90 -22.86 48.70
N GLY A 181 -16.31 -22.42 49.91
CA GLY A 181 -15.39 -22.02 50.97
C GLY A 181 -15.47 -20.56 51.42
N SER A 182 -16.28 -20.29 52.43
CA SER A 182 -16.25 -19.06 53.23
C SER A 182 -15.01 -19.02 54.12
N VAL A 183 -14.31 -17.88 54.21
CA VAL A 183 -13.78 -17.31 55.48
C VAL A 183 -13.63 -15.79 55.33
N SER A 184 -14.33 -15.04 56.17
CA SER A 184 -14.16 -13.60 56.40
C SER A 184 -13.02 -13.36 57.41
N ARG A 185 -12.11 -12.40 57.14
CA ARG A 185 -11.42 -11.64 58.20
C ARG A 185 -10.66 -10.40 57.70
N SER A 186 -11.23 -9.23 58.02
CA SER A 186 -10.62 -8.03 58.64
C SER A 186 -9.32 -7.41 58.07
N GLN A 187 -9.45 -6.16 57.62
CA GLN A 187 -8.42 -5.11 57.56
C GLN A 187 -7.72 -4.84 58.92
N PRO A 188 -6.49 -4.30 58.90
CA PRO A 188 -5.98 -3.41 59.94
C PRO A 188 -5.65 -1.98 59.41
N PRO A 189 -5.45 -1.00 60.33
CA PRO A 189 -5.74 0.43 60.07
C PRO A 189 -4.52 1.29 59.67
N LYS A 190 -4.83 2.47 59.12
CA LYS A 190 -3.90 3.57 58.78
C LYS A 190 -3.30 4.21 60.04
N LYS A 191 -2.00 4.51 60.02
CA LYS A 191 -1.32 5.45 60.92
C LYS A 191 -1.23 6.83 60.27
N SER A 192 -1.51 7.86 61.04
CA SER A 192 -1.25 9.28 60.77
C SER A 192 -0.07 9.75 61.63
N ASP A 193 0.81 10.55 61.04
CA ASP A 193 1.63 11.57 61.72
C ASP A 193 1.09 12.94 61.29
#